data_AF-A0A392PUK6-F1
#
_entry.id   AF-A0A392PUK6-F1
#
_cell.length_a   1.000
_cell.length_b   1.000
_cell.length_c   1.000
_cell.angle_alpha   90.00
_cell.angle_beta   90.00
_cell.angle_gamma   90.00
#
_symmetry.space_group_name_H-M   'P 1'
#
loop_
_entity.id
_entity.type
_entity.pdbx_description
1 polymer ?
#
loop_
_entity_poly.entity_id
_entity_poly.type
_entity_poly.pdbx_seq_one_letter_code
_entity_poly.pdbx_strand_id
1 'polypeptide(L)' 'ALGCLLFRICYFKSAFDGESKLQVLNGNYRIPDLPKFSSTLTDLIRDMLQARPDDRPDITQASALLDWPFISNLGLVSC' A
#
# COMPACT_ATOMS: atom_id res chain seq x y z
N ALA A 1 -3.84 1.30 -8.80
CA ALA A 1 -4.03 -0.11 -9.21
C ALA A 1 -3.18 -1.06 -8.38
N LEU A 2 -1.85 -0.83 -8.29
CA LEU A 2 -0.93 -1.68 -7.52
C LEU A 2 -1.33 -1.85 -6.05
N GLY A 3 -1.75 -0.77 -5.36
CA GLY A 3 -2.27 -0.83 -3.99
C GLY A 3 -3.45 -1.78 -3.81
N CYS A 4 -4.40 -1.81 -4.75
CA CYS A 4 -5.55 -2.72 -4.69
C CYS A 4 -5.13 -4.19 -4.90
N LEU A 5 -4.18 -4.43 -5.81
CA LEU A 5 -3.62 -5.76 -6.04
C LEU A 5 -2.91 -6.26 -4.79
N LEU A 6 -2.04 -5.43 -4.20
CA LEU A 6 -1.30 -5.77 -2.99
C LEU A 6 -2.24 -6.07 -1.82
N PHE A 7 -3.23 -5.22 -1.59
CA PHE A 7 -4.28 -5.46 -0.59
C PHE A 7 -4.97 -6.81 -0.81
N ARG A 8 -5.30 -7.15 -2.06
CA ARG A 8 -5.98 -8.41 -2.40
C ARG A 8 -5.09 -9.63 -2.18
N ILE A 9 -3.79 -9.53 -2.43
CA ILE A 9 -2.83 -10.62 -2.15
C ILE A 9 -2.70 -10.83 -0.63
N CYS A 10 -2.66 -9.74 0.16
CA CYS A 10 -2.53 -9.81 1.61
C CYS A 10 -3.80 -10.32 2.31
N TYR A 11 -4.95 -9.74 1.96
CA TYR A 11 -6.18 -9.94 2.71
C TYR A 11 -7.22 -10.79 2.00
N PHE A 12 -6.96 -11.21 0.75
CA PHE A 12 -7.89 -11.96 -0.09
C PHE A 12 -9.26 -11.27 -0.22
N LYS A 13 -9.28 -9.95 -0.11
CA LYS A 13 -10.47 -9.08 -0.16
C LYS A 13 -10.26 -7.92 -1.14
N SER A 14 -11.35 -7.30 -1.56
CA SER A 14 -11.27 -6.00 -2.23
C SER A 14 -11.01 -4.93 -1.19
N ALA A 15 -10.09 -3.99 -1.46
CA ALA A 15 -9.88 -2.82 -0.61
C ALA A 15 -11.14 -1.95 -0.53
N PHE A 16 -11.83 -1.81 -1.67
CA PHE A 16 -13.10 -1.12 -1.80
C PHE A 16 -14.16 -2.17 -2.11
N ASP A 17 -14.86 -2.65 -1.07
CA ASP A 17 -15.84 -3.72 -1.15
C ASP A 17 -17.28 -3.21 -1.18
N GLY A 18 -17.51 -1.93 -0.89
CA GLY A 18 -18.82 -1.31 -1.07
C GLY A 18 -19.06 -0.95 -2.54
N GLU A 19 -20.30 -1.15 -3.02
CA GLU A 19 -20.74 -0.78 -4.37
C GLU A 19 -20.63 0.73 -4.69
N SER A 20 -20.21 1.56 -3.74
CA SER A 20 -20.14 3.00 -3.94
C SER A 20 -18.82 3.41 -4.60
N LYS A 21 -18.93 4.03 -5.78
CA LYS A 21 -17.83 4.79 -6.43
C LYS A 21 -17.19 5.82 -5.48
N LEU A 22 -17.93 6.26 -4.47
CA LEU A 22 -17.50 7.19 -3.43
C LEU A 22 -16.35 6.67 -2.58
N GLN A 23 -16.28 5.36 -2.30
CA GLN A 23 -15.16 4.80 -1.52
C GLN A 23 -13.84 4.97 -2.28
N VAL A 24 -13.84 4.73 -3.59
CA VAL A 24 -12.67 4.92 -4.45
C VAL A 24 -12.30 6.40 -4.56
N LEU A 25 -13.30 7.28 -4.73
CA LEU A 25 -13.07 8.72 -4.86
C LEU A 25 -12.50 9.35 -3.58
N ASN A 26 -12.95 8.88 -2.42
CA ASN A 26 -12.53 9.40 -1.12
C ASN A 26 -11.34 8.64 -0.51
N GLY A 27 -10.84 7.59 -1.16
CA GLY A 27 -9.81 6.72 -0.56
C GLY A 27 -10.28 6.06 0.74
N ASN A 28 -11.59 5.81 0.87
CA ASN A 28 -12.18 5.25 2.09
C ASN A 28 -12.15 3.72 2.01
N TYR A 29 -11.18 3.12 2.70
CA TYR A 29 -11.06 1.68 2.89
C TYR A 29 -10.51 1.40 4.30
N ARG A 30 -10.52 0.14 4.73
CA ARG A 30 -10.02 -0.25 6.05
C ARG A 30 -9.06 -1.41 5.96
N ILE A 31 -7.91 -1.27 6.63
CA ILE A 31 -6.97 -2.37 6.84
C ILE A 31 -7.59 -3.36 7.84
N PRO A 32 -7.72 -4.65 7.49
CA PRO A 32 -8.20 -5.67 8.42
C PRO A 32 -7.22 -5.89 9.59
N ASP A 33 -7.76 -6.19 10.78
CA ASP A 33 -6.97 -6.47 11.98
C ASP A 33 -6.19 -7.80 11.89
N LEU A 34 -6.66 -8.73 11.04
CA LEU A 34 -6.07 -10.04 10.80
C LEU A 34 -6.17 -10.44 9.31
N PRO A 35 -5.17 -11.17 8.77
CA PRO A 35 -3.86 -11.46 9.40
C PRO A 35 -3.01 -10.18 9.51
N LYS A 36 -2.14 -10.12 10.51
CA LYS A 36 -1.25 -8.97 10.71
C LYS A 36 -0.05 -9.07 9.79
N PHE A 37 0.13 -8.06 8.95
CA PHE A 37 1.32 -7.87 8.14
C PHE A 37 2.27 -6.85 8.78
N SER A 38 3.50 -6.75 8.27
CA SER A 38 4.45 -5.74 8.73
C SER A 38 3.89 -4.33 8.53
N SER A 39 4.26 -3.40 9.42
CA SER A 39 3.86 -1.99 9.29
C SER A 39 4.25 -1.44 7.92
N THR A 40 5.48 -1.71 7.46
CA THR A 40 5.97 -1.33 6.13
C THR A 40 5.04 -1.75 4.99
N LEU A 41 4.52 -2.98 5.01
CA LEU A 41 3.59 -3.44 3.98
C LEU A 41 2.24 -2.73 4.09
N THR A 42 1.72 -2.58 5.30
CA THR A 42 0.45 -1.87 5.51
C THR A 42 0.55 -0.39 5.17
N ASP A 43 1.70 0.24 5.40
CA ASP A 43 1.98 1.64 5.10
C ASP A 43 2.13 1.82 3.59
N LEU A 44 2.84 0.93 2.90
CA LEU A 44 2.89 0.93 1.45
C LEU A 44 1.49 0.81 0.81
N ILE A 45 0.61 -0.03 1.36
CA ILE A 45 -0.79 -0.11 0.92
C ILE A 45 -1.49 1.25 1.13
N ARG A 46 -1.23 1.94 2.26
CA ARG A 46 -1.78 3.29 2.54
C ARG A 46 -1.29 4.34 1.56
N ASP A 47 -0.01 4.36 1.29
CA ASP A 47 0.59 5.35 0.38
C ASP A 47 0.09 5.14 -1.05
N MET A 48 -0.07 3.89 -1.49
CA MET A 48 -0.59 3.60 -2.83
C MET A 48 -2.10 3.81 -3.00
N LEU A 49 -2.88 3.83 -1.91
CA LEU A 49 -4.35 3.96 -1.93
C LEU A 49 -4.84 5.35 -1.52
N GLN A 50 -3.98 6.38 -1.60
CA GLN A 50 -4.38 7.76 -1.38
C GLN A 50 -5.42 8.23 -2.40
N ALA A 51 -6.40 9.02 -1.94
CA ALA A 51 -7.47 9.58 -2.77
C ALA A 51 -6.90 10.52 -3.84
N ARG A 52 -5.99 11.40 -3.42
CA ARG A 52 -5.30 12.34 -4.30
C ARG A 52 -4.17 11.61 -5.04
N PRO A 53 -4.08 11.74 -6.37
CA PRO A 53 -2.99 11.12 -7.14
C PRO A 53 -1.61 11.65 -6.78
N ASP A 54 -1.49 12.94 -6.45
CA ASP A 54 -0.21 13.61 -6.16
C ASP A 54 0.43 13.12 -4.85
N ASP A 55 -0.36 12.55 -3.95
CA ASP A 55 0.11 12.01 -2.67
C ASP A 55 0.57 10.54 -2.80
N ARG A 56 0.39 9.93 -3.98
CA ARG A 56 0.81 8.55 -4.24
C ARG A 56 2.28 8.52 -4.59
N PRO A 57 3.03 7.52 -4.10
CA PRO A 57 4.42 7.34 -4.49
C PRO A 57 4.50 7.03 -5.98
N ASP A 58 5.57 7.52 -6.61
CA ASP A 58 5.93 7.06 -7.95
C ASP A 58 6.39 5.60 -7.93
N ILE A 59 6.57 5.01 -9.12
CA ILE A 59 6.94 3.60 -9.23
C ILE A 59 8.32 3.29 -8.65
N THR A 60 9.26 4.22 -8.70
CA THR A 60 10.61 4.10 -8.15
C THR A 60 10.58 4.16 -6.62
N GLN A 61 9.76 5.02 -6.05
CA GLN A 61 9.54 5.08 -4.59
C GLN A 61 8.86 3.81 -4.08
N ALA A 62 7.80 3.35 -4.76
CA ALA A 62 7.09 2.14 -4.40
C ALA A 62 7.98 0.89 -4.51
N SER A 63 8.81 0.79 -5.56
CA SER A 63 9.77 -0.31 -5.71
C SER A 63 10.82 -0.28 -4.61
N ALA A 64 11.37 0.90 -4.27
CA ALA A 64 12.37 1.01 -3.20
C ALA A 64 11.84 0.57 -1.83
N LEU A 65 10.55 0.80 -1.54
CA LEU A 65 9.90 0.33 -0.30
C LEU A 65 9.66 -1.19 -0.28
N LEU A 66 9.39 -1.79 -1.44
CA LEU A 66 9.28 -3.26 -1.59
C LEU A 66 10.65 -3.94 -1.54
N ASP A 67 11.65 -3.31 -2.14
CA ASP A 67 13.05 -3.73 -2.16
C ASP A 67 13.79 -3.32 -0.88
N TRP A 68 13.13 -2.64 0.08
CA TRP A 68 13.71 -2.21 1.34
C TRP A 68 14.48 -3.29 2.11
N PRO A 69 14.06 -4.57 2.18
CA PRO A 69 14.88 -5.62 2.79
C PRO A 69 16.15 -5.95 1.97
N PHE A 70 16.18 -5.68 0.66
CA PHE A 70 17.39 -5.80 -0.16
C PHE A 70 18.30 -4.56 -0.01
N ILE A 71 17.74 -3.35 0.00
CA ILE A 71 18.51 -2.09 0.13
C ILE A 71 19.07 -1.90 1.54
N SER A 72 18.33 -2.28 2.59
CA SER A 72 18.82 -2.23 3.98
C SER A 72 20.00 -3.17 4.23
N ASN A 73 20.05 -4.33 3.55
CA ASN A 73 21.21 -5.22 3.57
C ASN A 73 22.41 -4.67 2.78
N LEU A 74 22.20 -3.72 1.85
CA LEU A 74 23.26 -3.10 1.05
C LEU A 74 23.90 -1.87 1.72
N GLY A 75 23.44 -1.46 2.92
CA GLY A 75 24.04 -0.36 3.68
C GLY A 75 23.89 1.03 3.05
N LEU A 76 23.04 1.19 2.03
CA LEU A 76 22.91 2.44 1.26
C LEU A 76 21.93 3.45 1.85
N VAL A 77 21.17 3.11 2.89
CA VAL A 77 20.33 4.05 3.62
C VAL A 77 20.63 3.91 5.11
N SER A 78 21.61 4.67 5.60
CA SER A 78 21.73 5.00 7.01
C SER A 78 20.89 6.24 7.28
N CYS A 79 19.71 6.07 7.87
CA CYS A 79 18.95 7.06 8.63
C CYS A 79 18.01 6.30 9.57
#